data_AF-A0A819SHK5-F1
#
_entry.id   AF-A0A819SHK5-F1
#
_cell.length_a   1.000
_cell.length_b   1.000
_cell.length_c   1.000
_cell.angle_alpha   90.00
_cell.angle_beta   90.00
_cell.angle_gamma   90.00
#
_symmetry.space_group_name_H-M   'P 1'
#
loop_
_entity.id
_entity.type
_entity.pdbx_description
1 polymer ?
#
loop_
_entity_poly.entity_id
_entity_poly.type
_entity_poly.pdbx_seq_one_letter_code
_entity_poly.pdbx_strand_id
1 'polypeptide(L)'
;MLQCTQRKITTLLFVFSSITILGIIFNKHEHIKESISNISSNNFLDGCRFVYIDMGTNIGVQIRKLYEPDLYPSAPILPIFEDMFENNFNEVCSIGFEANPLHDKYLTEFERYCLARKWRVKIFK
;
A
#
# COMPACT_ATOMS: atom_id res chain seq x y z
N MET A 1 -11.28 63.04 47.49
CA MET A 1 -10.75 62.94 46.12
C MET A 1 -10.15 61.54 45.98
N LEU A 2 -10.97 60.53 45.66
CA LEU A 2 -10.56 59.12 45.66
C LEU A 2 -10.39 58.63 44.21
N GLN A 3 -9.13 58.55 43.78
CA GLN A 3 -8.70 57.68 42.68
C GLN A 3 -8.65 56.23 43.20
N CYS A 4 -9.31 55.29 42.51
CA CYS A 4 -8.75 53.94 42.31
C CYS A 4 -9.44 53.32 41.09
N THR A 5 -8.78 53.60 39.97
CA THR A 5 -9.13 53.31 38.59
C THR A 5 -8.83 51.84 38.25
N GLN A 6 -9.75 51.20 37.53
CA GLN A 6 -9.46 50.24 36.44
C GLN A 6 -8.35 49.21 36.67
N ARG A 7 -8.64 48.04 37.28
CA ARG A 7 -7.65 46.94 37.25
C ARG A 7 -8.17 45.53 37.50
N LYS A 8 -9.29 45.09 36.89
CA LYS A 8 -9.69 43.66 36.98
C LYS A 8 -10.35 43.03 35.75
N ILE A 9 -10.69 43.78 34.69
CA ILE A 9 -11.47 43.23 33.56
C ILE A 9 -10.59 42.80 32.37
N THR A 10 -9.45 43.46 32.16
CA THR A 10 -8.57 43.19 31.01
C THR A 10 -7.78 41.87 31.11
N THR A 11 -7.47 41.39 32.32
CA THR A 11 -6.71 40.14 32.49
C THR A 11 -7.54 38.89 32.16
N LEU A 12 -8.86 38.92 32.37
CA LEU A 12 -9.71 37.74 32.18
C LEU A 12 -9.95 37.44 30.69
N LEU A 13 -10.11 38.47 29.85
CA LEU A 13 -10.33 38.32 28.40
C LEU A 13 -9.14 37.69 27.67
N PHE A 14 -7.90 38.01 28.07
CA PHE A 14 -6.71 37.42 27.46
C PHE A 14 -6.57 35.92 27.79
N VAL A 15 -6.87 35.52 29.01
CA VAL A 15 -6.76 34.11 29.44
C VAL A 15 -7.79 33.25 28.69
N PHE A 16 -9.01 33.75 28.46
CA PHE A 16 -10.00 33.04 27.64
C PHE A 16 -9.61 32.96 26.15
N SER A 17 -9.01 34.01 25.58
CA SER A 17 -8.54 33.97 24.19
C SER A 17 -7.40 32.96 23.98
N SER A 18 -6.48 32.85 24.93
CA SER A 18 -5.36 31.93 24.84
C SER A 18 -5.77 30.47 25.04
N ILE A 19 -6.75 30.21 25.93
CA ILE A 19 -7.27 28.85 26.19
C ILE A 19 -8.06 28.33 24.99
N THR A 20 -8.84 29.17 24.31
CA THR A 20 -9.59 28.74 23.12
C THR A 20 -8.68 28.51 21.92
N ILE A 21 -7.67 29.36 21.70
CA ILE A 21 -6.67 29.16 20.64
C ILE A 21 -5.89 27.86 20.86
N LEU A 22 -5.47 27.58 22.11
CA LEU A 22 -4.78 26.33 22.43
C LEU A 22 -5.69 25.11 22.24
N GLY A 23 -6.96 25.18 22.68
CA GLY A 23 -7.95 24.12 22.45
C GLY A 23 -8.23 23.84 20.97
N ILE A 24 -8.28 24.86 20.12
CA ILE A 24 -8.46 24.72 18.66
C ILE A 24 -7.21 24.10 18.00
N ILE A 25 -6.00 24.48 18.43
CA ILE A 25 -4.74 23.94 17.92
C ILE A 25 -4.58 22.46 18.31
N PHE A 26 -4.90 22.08 19.55
CA PHE A 26 -4.85 20.68 20.01
C PHE A 26 -5.86 19.79 19.25
N ASN A 27 -7.08 20.28 19.01
CA ASN A 27 -8.13 19.54 18.29
C ASN A 27 -7.76 19.31 16.81
N LYS A 28 -7.11 20.29 16.16
CA LYS A 28 -6.62 20.14 14.78
C LYS A 28 -5.52 19.09 14.64
N HIS A 29 -4.72 18.86 15.68
CA HIS A 29 -3.60 17.92 15.64
C HIS A 29 -4.05 16.44 15.72
N GLU A 30 -5.14 16.15 16.43
CA GLU A 30 -5.67 14.78 16.56
C GLU A 30 -6.31 14.29 15.24
N HIS A 31 -7.05 15.16 14.56
CA HIS A 31 -7.67 14.87 13.26
C HIS A 31 -6.64 14.73 12.11
N ILE A 32 -5.48 15.39 12.22
CA ILE A 32 -4.38 15.24 11.25
C ILE A 32 -3.67 13.89 11.42
N LYS A 33 -3.56 13.37 12.65
CA LYS A 33 -2.94 12.04 12.87
C LYS A 33 -3.74 10.90 12.24
N GLU A 34 -5.07 10.94 12.34
CA GLU A 34 -5.96 9.92 11.79
C GLU A 34 -6.06 9.97 10.26
N SER A 35 -5.98 11.18 9.67
CA SER A 35 -5.91 11.33 8.20
C SER A 35 -4.55 10.92 7.63
N ILE A 36 -3.44 11.16 8.34
CA ILE A 36 -2.10 10.74 7.90
C ILE A 36 -1.88 9.22 8.04
N SER A 37 -2.44 8.56 9.06
CA SER A 37 -2.38 7.09 9.16
C SER A 37 -3.14 6.40 8.02
N ASN A 38 -4.20 7.03 7.49
CA ASN A 38 -4.96 6.52 6.34
C ASN A 38 -4.30 6.83 4.98
N ILE A 39 -3.28 7.69 4.93
CA ILE A 39 -2.56 8.05 3.68
C ILE A 39 -1.36 7.11 3.42
N SER A 40 -0.94 6.31 4.41
CA SER A 40 0.39 5.68 4.42
C SER A 40 0.38 4.16 4.59
N SER A 41 -0.60 3.45 4.02
CA SER A 41 -0.43 2.03 3.72
C SER A 41 -1.13 1.70 2.40
N ASN A 42 -0.51 2.04 1.27
CA ASN A 42 -0.92 1.44 0.00
C ASN A 42 -0.71 -0.07 0.14
N ASN A 43 -1.80 -0.82 0.23
CA ASN A 43 -1.75 -2.27 0.24
C ASN A 43 -1.18 -2.73 -1.10
N PHE A 44 -0.44 -3.84 -1.10
CA PHE A 44 0.15 -4.41 -2.31
C PHE A 44 -0.89 -4.66 -3.43
N LEU A 45 -2.14 -4.92 -3.03
CA LEU A 45 -3.26 -5.19 -3.94
C LEU A 45 -4.04 -3.96 -4.40
N ASP A 46 -3.67 -2.76 -3.93
CA ASP A 46 -4.35 -1.55 -4.33
C ASP A 46 -4.12 -1.26 -5.82
N GLY A 47 -5.20 -0.99 -6.55
CA GLY A 47 -5.18 -0.73 -7.99
C GLY A 47 -4.95 -1.98 -8.86
N CYS A 48 -5.09 -3.19 -8.31
CA CYS A 48 -5.14 -4.43 -9.10
C CYS A 48 -6.58 -4.70 -9.53
N ARG A 49 -6.83 -4.91 -10.83
CA ARG A 49 -8.14 -5.35 -11.32
C ARG A 49 -8.33 -6.84 -11.11
N PHE A 50 -7.23 -7.59 -11.25
CA PHE A 50 -7.21 -9.04 -11.10
C PHE A 50 -6.15 -9.46 -10.08
N VAL A 51 -6.41 -10.57 -9.39
CA VAL A 51 -5.45 -11.22 -8.50
C VAL A 51 -5.23 -12.65 -8.96
N TYR A 52 -3.97 -12.99 -9.25
CA TYR A 52 -3.56 -14.35 -9.56
C TYR A 52 -2.87 -14.96 -8.35
N ILE A 53 -3.35 -16.12 -7.89
CA ILE A 53 -2.76 -16.83 -6.74
C ILE A 53 -2.13 -18.14 -7.23
N ASP A 54 -0.84 -18.29 -7.00
CA ASP A 54 -0.03 -19.44 -7.40
C ASP A 54 0.42 -20.22 -6.16
N MET A 55 -0.24 -21.34 -5.89
CA MET A 55 0.06 -22.22 -4.75
C MET A 55 1.06 -23.29 -5.17
N GLY A 56 2.24 -23.30 -4.55
CA GLY A 56 3.35 -24.15 -4.99
C GLY A 56 4.09 -23.53 -6.17
N THR A 57 4.48 -22.26 -6.03
CA THR A 57 5.14 -21.46 -7.08
C THR A 57 6.41 -22.11 -7.62
N ASN A 58 7.02 -23.05 -6.89
CA ASN A 58 8.25 -23.74 -7.25
C ASN A 58 9.36 -22.73 -7.54
N ILE A 59 9.80 -22.60 -8.79
CA ILE A 59 10.76 -21.58 -9.24
C ILE A 59 10.08 -20.47 -10.08
N GLY A 60 8.79 -20.20 -9.86
CA GLY A 60 8.09 -19.05 -10.44
C GLY A 60 7.62 -19.20 -11.89
N VAL A 61 7.66 -20.41 -12.46
CA VAL A 61 7.36 -20.62 -13.89
C VAL A 61 5.94 -20.21 -14.26
N GLN A 62 4.96 -20.46 -13.40
CA GLN A 62 3.56 -20.13 -13.70
C GLN A 62 3.33 -18.62 -13.73
N ILE A 63 3.84 -17.90 -12.74
CA ILE A 63 3.85 -16.42 -12.74
C ILE A 63 4.63 -15.87 -13.94
N ARG A 64 5.76 -16.51 -14.31
CA ARG A 64 6.56 -16.07 -15.47
C ARG A 64 5.80 -16.23 -16.79
N LYS A 65 5.03 -17.32 -16.95
CA LYS A 65 4.16 -17.52 -18.13
C LYS A 65 3.11 -16.42 -18.27
N LEU A 66 2.60 -15.88 -17.16
CA LEU A 66 1.62 -14.79 -17.18
C LEU A 66 2.22 -13.48 -17.73
N TYR A 67 3.44 -13.12 -17.30
CA TYR A 67 4.05 -11.85 -17.69
C TYR A 67 4.97 -11.93 -18.93
N GLU A 68 5.46 -13.12 -19.26
CA GLU A 68 6.33 -13.40 -20.40
C GLU A 68 5.81 -14.59 -21.24
N PRO A 69 4.58 -14.52 -21.77
CA PRO A 69 3.95 -15.64 -22.48
C PRO A 69 4.74 -16.08 -23.73
N ASP A 70 5.44 -15.14 -24.37
CA ASP A 70 6.26 -15.40 -25.57
C ASP A 70 7.42 -16.39 -25.32
N LEU A 71 7.85 -16.56 -24.07
CA LEU A 71 8.86 -17.56 -23.70
C LEU A 71 8.28 -18.98 -23.60
N TYR A 72 6.95 -19.12 -23.65
CA TYR A 72 6.22 -20.37 -23.44
C TYR A 72 5.07 -20.57 -24.45
N PRO A 73 5.32 -20.43 -25.77
CA PRO A 73 4.24 -20.33 -26.78
C PRO A 73 3.30 -21.54 -26.85
N SER A 74 3.69 -22.69 -26.31
CA SER A 74 2.89 -23.92 -26.28
C SER A 74 2.36 -24.27 -24.88
N ALA A 75 2.46 -23.36 -23.91
CA ALA A 75 1.97 -23.63 -22.57
C ALA A 75 0.43 -23.63 -22.55
N PRO A 76 -0.22 -24.72 -22.08
CA PRO A 76 -1.69 -24.84 -22.12
C PRO A 76 -2.41 -23.86 -21.19
N ILE A 77 -1.69 -23.19 -20.30
CA ILE A 77 -2.25 -22.16 -19.40
C ILE A 77 -2.45 -20.81 -20.09
N LEU A 78 -1.78 -20.55 -21.23
CA LEU A 78 -1.84 -19.24 -21.87
C LEU A 78 -3.27 -18.84 -22.26
N PRO A 79 -4.06 -19.69 -22.95
CA PRO A 79 -5.44 -19.32 -23.28
C PRO A 79 -6.32 -19.03 -22.06
N ILE A 80 -6.01 -19.66 -20.92
CA ILE A 80 -6.72 -19.43 -19.65
C ILE A 80 -6.34 -18.07 -19.07
N PHE A 81 -5.06 -17.68 -19.12
CA PHE A 81 -4.63 -16.35 -18.69
C PHE A 81 -5.20 -15.25 -19.58
N GLU A 82 -5.24 -15.46 -20.90
CA GLU A 82 -5.81 -14.51 -21.85
C GLU A 82 -7.31 -14.29 -21.58
N ASP A 83 -8.06 -15.37 -21.35
CA ASP A 83 -9.49 -15.33 -21.04
C ASP A 83 -9.76 -14.68 -19.66
N MET A 84 -9.08 -15.12 -18.61
CA MET A 84 -9.31 -14.67 -17.24
C MET A 84 -8.89 -13.22 -16.99
N PHE A 85 -7.83 -12.75 -17.65
CA PHE A 85 -7.26 -11.43 -17.43
C PHE A 85 -7.50 -10.46 -18.59
N GLU A 86 -8.29 -10.85 -19.58
CA GLU A 86 -8.66 -10.03 -20.74
C GLU A 86 -7.42 -9.44 -21.47
N ASN A 87 -6.31 -10.18 -21.51
CA ASN A 87 -5.00 -9.71 -21.99
C ASN A 87 -4.43 -8.46 -21.27
N ASN A 88 -4.96 -8.09 -20.11
CA ASN A 88 -4.54 -6.93 -19.31
C ASN A 88 -3.56 -7.32 -18.20
N PHE A 89 -2.43 -7.96 -18.54
CA PHE A 89 -1.48 -8.49 -17.55
C PHE A 89 -0.88 -7.43 -16.62
N ASN A 90 -0.83 -6.17 -17.04
CA ASN A 90 -0.38 -5.04 -16.21
C ASN A 90 -1.34 -4.74 -15.04
N GLU A 91 -2.62 -5.13 -15.15
CA GLU A 91 -3.63 -4.94 -14.12
C GLU A 91 -3.73 -6.13 -13.16
N VAL A 92 -2.92 -7.17 -13.38
CA VAL A 92 -2.86 -8.37 -12.54
C VAL A 92 -1.81 -8.23 -11.45
N CYS A 93 -2.20 -8.57 -10.21
CA CYS A 93 -1.29 -8.75 -9.09
C CYS A 93 -1.14 -10.23 -8.78
N SER A 94 0.10 -10.72 -8.84
CA SER A 94 0.40 -12.13 -8.63
C SER A 94 0.91 -12.37 -7.21
N ILE A 95 0.31 -13.34 -6.53
CA ILE A 95 0.72 -13.80 -5.21
C ILE A 95 1.20 -15.25 -5.36
N GLY A 96 2.45 -15.52 -4.99
CA GLY A 96 3.02 -16.86 -4.98
C GLY A 96 3.23 -17.38 -3.56
N PHE A 97 3.09 -18.69 -3.38
CA PHE A 97 3.44 -19.39 -2.13
C PHE A 97 4.35 -20.58 -2.46
N GLU A 98 5.53 -20.66 -1.84
CA GLU A 98 6.45 -21.79 -1.99
C GLU A 98 7.15 -22.12 -0.68
N ALA A 99 6.86 -23.28 -0.09
CA ALA A 99 7.37 -23.64 1.23
C ALA A 99 8.77 -24.28 1.20
N ASN A 100 9.29 -24.67 0.03
CA ASN A 100 10.60 -25.28 -0.08
C ASN A 100 11.72 -24.23 0.02
N PRO A 101 12.51 -24.20 1.11
CA PRO A 101 13.53 -23.16 1.32
C PRO A 101 14.67 -23.22 0.31
N LEU A 102 14.83 -24.34 -0.42
CA LEU A 102 15.82 -24.45 -1.50
C LEU A 102 15.53 -23.47 -2.65
N HIS A 103 14.29 -22.98 -2.77
CA HIS A 103 13.89 -22.04 -3.81
C HIS A 103 14.05 -20.58 -3.38
N ASP A 104 14.35 -20.29 -2.11
CA ASP A 104 14.25 -18.93 -1.55
C ASP A 104 15.12 -17.90 -2.24
N LYS A 105 16.37 -18.26 -2.47
CA LYS A 105 17.35 -17.38 -3.13
C LYS A 105 16.86 -17.02 -4.52
N TYR A 106 16.51 -18.03 -5.31
CA TYR A 106 16.03 -17.86 -6.67
C TYR A 106 14.73 -17.05 -6.71
N LEU A 107 13.75 -17.38 -5.88
CA LEU A 107 12.45 -16.69 -5.85
C LEU A 107 12.57 -15.25 -5.37
N THR A 108 13.53 -14.93 -4.50
CA THR A 108 13.85 -13.55 -4.14
C THR A 108 14.45 -12.77 -5.32
N GLU A 109 15.28 -13.41 -6.12
CA GLU A 109 15.81 -12.83 -7.36
C GLU A 109 14.72 -12.64 -8.42
N PHE A 110 13.83 -13.63 -8.57
CA PHE A 110 12.70 -13.58 -9.47
C PHE A 110 11.66 -12.51 -9.07
N GLU A 111 11.32 -12.38 -7.78
CA GLU A 111 10.46 -11.29 -7.28
C GLU A 111 11.05 -9.92 -7.64
N ARG A 112 12.36 -9.72 -7.42
CA ARG A 112 13.06 -8.48 -7.79
C ARG A 112 13.04 -8.23 -9.31
N TYR A 113 13.23 -9.28 -10.10
CA TYR A 113 13.16 -9.22 -11.57
C TYR A 113 11.81 -8.71 -12.06
N CYS A 114 10.71 -9.21 -11.47
CA CYS A 114 9.35 -8.80 -11.79
C CYS A 114 9.08 -7.35 -11.36
N LEU A 115 9.45 -6.98 -10.14
CA LEU A 115 9.25 -5.61 -9.62
C LEU A 115 10.02 -4.57 -10.44
N ALA A 116 11.23 -4.89 -10.91
CA ALA A 116 12.00 -4.01 -11.80
C ALA A 116 11.29 -3.72 -13.14
N ARG A 117 10.39 -4.62 -13.58
CA ARG A 117 9.54 -4.46 -14.76
C ARG A 117 8.17 -3.87 -14.45
N LYS A 118 7.94 -3.45 -13.21
CA LYS A 118 6.65 -2.95 -12.70
C LYS A 118 5.54 -4.01 -12.69
N TRP A 119 5.89 -5.29 -12.74
CA TRP A 119 4.93 -6.36 -12.49
C TRP A 119 4.74 -6.54 -11.00
N ARG A 120 3.49 -6.48 -10.55
CA ARG A 120 3.14 -6.55 -9.14
C ARG A 120 3.10 -8.01 -8.71
N VAL A 121 4.25 -8.49 -8.21
CA VAL A 121 4.42 -9.87 -7.76
C VAL A 121 4.89 -9.87 -6.30
N LYS A 122 4.24 -10.70 -5.47
CA LYS A 122 4.67 -10.98 -4.10
C LYS A 122 4.73 -12.48 -3.86
N ILE A 123 5.87 -12.99 -3.43
CA ILE A 123 6.09 -14.42 -3.18
C ILE A 123 6.37 -14.62 -1.69
N PHE A 124 5.49 -15.38 -1.06
CA PHE A 124 5.63 -15.89 0.30
C PHE A 124 6.41 -17.20 0.25
N LYS A 125 7.46 -17.26 1.05
CA LYS A 125 8.44 -18.35 1.10
C LYS A 125 8.58 -18.76 2.55
#